data_AF-A0A8T4WHG4-F1
#
_entry.id   AF-A0A8T4WHG4-F1
#
_cell.length_a   1.000
_cell.length_b   1.000
_cell.length_c   1.000
_cell.angle_alpha   90.00
_cell.angle_beta   90.00
_cell.angle_gamma   90.00
#
_symmetry.space_group_name_H-M   'P 1'
#
loop_
_entity.id
_entity.type
_entity.pdbx_description
1 polymer ?
#
loop_
_entity_poly.entity_id
_entity_poly.type
_entity_poly.pdbx_seq_one_letter_code
_entity_poly.pdbx_strand_id
1 'polypeptide(L)'
;MDKPMDTELIEEIWNESPKSVKELEDLSLHSILLVLAGYISIGIGSLHFLLTIIESLEPRSVFYLIINIIFGFTLLLTNYKIQADRKKWAVLAFLFSLVLISLGGTVGILAGLIGVLGGVLAFLSSVDESFDI
;
A
#
# COMPACT_ATOMS: atom_id res chain seq x y z
N MET A 1 23.72 22.36 -8.01
CA MET A 1 23.06 21.44 -8.97
C MET A 1 22.21 20.51 -8.14
N ASP A 2 20.95 20.89 -7.96
CA ASP A 2 19.98 20.06 -7.25
C ASP A 2 19.74 18.79 -8.07
N LYS A 3 20.08 17.63 -7.50
CA LYS A 3 19.67 16.35 -8.06
C LYS A 3 18.14 16.30 -8.04
N PRO A 4 17.46 15.83 -9.10
CA PRO A 4 16.03 15.60 -9.04
C PRO A 4 15.76 14.48 -8.03
N MET A 5 15.37 14.88 -6.83
CA MET A 5 15.13 14.03 -5.65
C MET A 5 13.95 13.05 -5.85
N ASP A 6 13.21 13.17 -6.96
CA ASP A 6 11.96 12.43 -7.18
C ASP A 6 12.14 11.14 -7.99
N THR A 7 13.14 11.05 -8.89
CA THR A 7 13.31 9.86 -9.74
C THR A 7 14.01 8.72 -9.00
N GLU A 8 15.02 9.03 -8.18
CA GLU A 8 15.79 8.01 -7.43
C GLU A 8 14.87 7.24 -6.46
N LEU A 9 13.93 7.92 -5.81
CA LEU A 9 13.03 7.33 -4.82
C LEU A 9 11.97 6.42 -5.46
N ILE A 10 11.46 6.79 -6.64
CA ILE A 10 10.54 5.95 -7.41
C ILE A 10 11.25 4.70 -7.95
N GLU A 11 12.48 4.85 -8.46
CA GLU A 11 13.29 3.71 -8.92
C GLU A 11 13.62 2.75 -7.77
N GLU A 12 13.93 3.28 -6.58
CA GLU A 12 14.23 2.49 -5.39
C GLU A 12 13.00 1.66 -4.95
N ILE A 13 11.82 2.27 -4.86
CA ILE A 13 10.55 1.55 -4.58
C ILE A 13 10.28 0.50 -5.65
N TRP A 14 10.48 0.83 -6.93
CA TRP A 14 10.25 -0.08 -8.03
C TRP A 14 11.20 -1.29 -8.00
N ASN A 15 12.44 -1.08 -7.56
CA ASN A 15 13.44 -2.14 -7.49
C ASN A 15 13.31 -3.03 -6.25
N GLU A 16 12.85 -2.48 -5.13
CA GLU A 16 12.65 -3.22 -3.89
C GLU A 16 11.24 -3.81 -3.73
N SER A 17 10.27 -3.38 -4.53
CA SER A 17 8.96 -4.02 -4.56
C SER A 17 9.09 -5.43 -5.16
N PRO A 18 8.50 -6.46 -4.53
CA PRO A 18 8.61 -7.83 -5.01
C PRO A 18 7.98 -7.96 -6.41
N LYS A 19 8.77 -8.42 -7.37
CA LYS A 19 8.38 -8.52 -8.79
C LYS A 19 7.83 -9.90 -9.13
N SER A 20 7.99 -10.88 -8.24
CA SER A 20 7.58 -12.26 -8.45
C SER A 20 6.96 -12.88 -7.21
N VAL A 21 6.14 -13.91 -7.41
CA VAL A 21 5.52 -14.69 -6.32
C VAL A 21 6.58 -15.32 -5.42
N LYS A 22 7.73 -15.69 -5.98
CA LYS A 22 8.83 -16.28 -5.22
C LYS A 22 9.45 -15.29 -4.24
N GLU A 23 9.56 -14.02 -4.62
CA GLU A 23 10.02 -12.95 -3.71
C GLU A 23 9.01 -12.63 -2.60
N LEU A 24 7.72 -12.91 -2.82
CA LEU A 24 6.70 -12.78 -1.79
C LEU A 24 6.80 -13.88 -0.71
N GLU A 25 7.30 -15.08 -1.05
CA GLU A 25 7.43 -16.20 -0.10
C GLU A 25 8.47 -15.94 0.99
N ASP A 26 9.49 -15.12 0.70
CA ASP A 26 10.55 -14.75 1.64
C ASP A 26 10.18 -13.56 2.54
N LEU A 27 9.00 -12.95 2.33
CA LEU A 27 8.53 -11.80 3.11
C LEU A 27 7.77 -12.22 4.36
N SER A 28 7.86 -11.38 5.39
CA SER A 28 7.00 -11.50 6.56
C SER A 28 5.52 -11.35 6.16
N LEU A 29 4.62 -12.00 6.90
CA LEU A 29 3.18 -11.95 6.61
C LEU A 29 2.64 -10.51 6.55
N HIS A 30 3.10 -9.62 7.42
CA HIS A 30 2.68 -8.22 7.41
C HIS A 30 3.14 -7.49 6.13
N SER A 31 4.35 -7.75 5.65
CA SER A 31 4.85 -7.20 4.39
C SER A 31 4.06 -7.71 3.19
N ILE A 32 3.74 -9.02 3.15
CA ILE A 32 2.88 -9.59 2.10
C ILE A 32 1.52 -8.89 2.07
N LEU A 33 0.89 -8.70 3.23
CA LEU A 33 -0.42 -8.05 3.33
C LEU A 33 -0.37 -6.58 2.86
N LEU A 34 0.65 -5.83 3.25
CA LEU A 34 0.80 -4.42 2.83
C LEU A 34 1.06 -4.31 1.33
N VAL A 35 1.90 -5.18 0.78
CA VAL A 35 2.17 -5.25 -0.67
C VAL A 35 0.90 -5.62 -1.44
N LEU A 36 0.17 -6.64 -1.00
CA LEU A 36 -1.09 -7.05 -1.60
C LEU A 36 -2.13 -5.93 -1.55
N ALA A 37 -2.27 -5.24 -0.41
CA ALA A 37 -3.16 -4.09 -0.28
C ALA A 37 -2.80 -2.98 -1.28
N GLY A 38 -1.51 -2.65 -1.42
CA GLY A 38 -1.01 -1.69 -2.39
C GLY A 38 -1.34 -2.08 -3.83
N TYR A 39 -1.06 -3.33 -4.22
CA TYR A 39 -1.34 -3.82 -5.57
C TYR A 39 -2.83 -3.98 -5.88
N ILE A 40 -3.65 -4.37 -4.91
CA ILE A 40 -5.11 -4.41 -5.09
C ILE A 40 -5.63 -2.98 -5.31
N SER A 41 -5.20 -2.04 -4.47
CA SER A 41 -5.59 -0.64 -4.59
C SER A 41 -5.24 -0.09 -5.98
N ILE A 42 -3.99 -0.22 -6.42
CA ILE A 42 -3.55 0.33 -7.71
C ILE A 42 -4.11 -0.48 -8.89
N GLY A 43 -3.86 -1.79 -8.90
CA GLY A 43 -4.15 -2.66 -10.03
C GLY A 43 -5.65 -2.89 -10.22
N ILE A 44 -6.33 -3.38 -9.19
CA ILE A 44 -7.78 -3.61 -9.26
C ILE A 44 -8.52 -2.27 -9.34
N GLY A 45 -8.04 -1.20 -8.68
CA GLY A 45 -8.64 0.12 -8.77
C GLY A 45 -8.59 0.70 -10.19
N SER A 46 -7.45 0.55 -10.86
CA SER A 46 -7.28 0.95 -12.27
C SER A 46 -8.15 0.12 -13.20
N LEU A 47 -8.20 -1.20 -13.01
CA LEU A 47 -9.05 -2.08 -13.82
C LEU A 47 -10.54 -1.75 -13.63
N HIS A 48 -10.98 -1.55 -12.38
CA HIS A 48 -12.35 -1.16 -12.07
C HIS A 48 -12.71 0.15 -12.75
N PHE A 49 -11.83 1.16 -12.69
CA PHE A 49 -12.03 2.43 -13.40
C PHE A 49 -12.16 2.25 -14.92
N LEU A 50 -11.31 1.41 -15.54
CA LEU A 50 -11.38 1.10 -16.97
C LEU A 50 -12.69 0.39 -17.36
N LEU A 51 -13.23 -0.46 -16.49
CA LEU A 51 -14.53 -1.08 -16.73
C LEU A 51 -15.67 -0.06 -16.59
N THR A 52 -15.62 0.80 -15.57
CA THR A 52 -16.65 1.82 -15.34
C THR A 52 -16.67 2.87 -16.45
N ILE A 53 -15.51 3.32 -16.95
CA ILE A 53 -15.46 4.38 -17.99
C ILE A 53 -16.05 3.93 -19.33
N ILE A 54 -16.04 2.62 -19.62
CA ILE A 54 -16.68 2.06 -20.82
C ILE A 54 -18.20 2.24 -20.74
N GLU A 55 -18.77 2.16 -19.54
CA GLU A 55 -20.21 2.32 -19.30
C GLU A 55 -20.61 3.79 -19.14
N SER A 56 -19.88 4.54 -18.30
CA SER A 56 -20.13 5.96 -18.04
C SER A 56 -18.94 6.68 -17.40
N LEU A 57 -18.68 7.92 -17.84
CA LEU A 57 -17.65 8.76 -17.22
C LEU A 57 -18.24 9.55 -16.05
N GLU A 58 -18.22 8.94 -14.86
CA GLU A 58 -18.60 9.61 -13.62
C GLU A 58 -17.38 10.27 -12.94
N PRO A 59 -17.45 11.55 -12.53
CA PRO A 59 -16.38 12.22 -11.79
C PRO A 59 -15.98 11.49 -10.50
N ARG A 60 -16.94 10.79 -9.89
CA ARG A 60 -16.72 10.00 -8.67
C ARG A 60 -15.76 8.83 -8.89
N SER A 61 -15.84 8.19 -10.05
CA SER A 61 -14.93 7.08 -10.42
C SER A 61 -13.50 7.57 -10.61
N VAL A 62 -13.31 8.76 -11.18
CA VAL A 62 -11.99 9.40 -11.28
C VAL A 62 -11.44 9.73 -9.89
N PHE A 63 -12.27 10.25 -8.99
CA PHE A 63 -11.87 10.52 -7.60
C PHE A 63 -11.42 9.23 -6.89
N TYR A 64 -12.18 8.14 -7.00
CA TYR A 64 -11.80 6.85 -6.42
C TYR A 64 -10.49 6.32 -7.00
N LEU A 65 -10.26 6.44 -8.31
CA LEU A 65 -9.01 6.06 -8.93
C LEU A 65 -7.82 6.81 -8.31
N ILE A 66 -7.92 8.13 -8.19
CA ILE A 66 -6.85 8.97 -7.64
C ILE A 66 -6.53 8.56 -6.19
N ILE A 67 -7.56 8.38 -5.36
CA ILE A 67 -7.39 7.90 -3.98
C ILE A 67 -6.70 6.53 -3.96
N ASN A 68 -7.16 5.58 -4.77
CA ASN A 68 -6.59 4.24 -4.81
C ASN A 68 -5.12 4.22 -5.30
N ILE A 69 -4.76 5.08 -6.26
CA ILE A 69 -3.37 5.21 -6.72
C ILE A 69 -2.48 5.81 -5.63
N ILE A 70 -2.87 6.96 -5.07
CA ILE A 70 -2.06 7.68 -4.08
C ILE A 70 -1.84 6.83 -2.84
N PHE A 71 -2.92 6.31 -2.23
CA PHE A 71 -2.81 5.54 -0.99
C PHE A 71 -2.29 4.13 -1.24
N GLY A 72 -2.56 3.52 -2.39
CA GLY A 72 -1.95 2.25 -2.78
C GLY A 72 -0.42 2.37 -2.88
N PHE A 73 0.08 3.43 -3.51
CA PHE A 73 1.53 3.68 -3.59
C PHE A 73 2.12 3.99 -2.21
N THR A 74 1.38 4.73 -1.38
CA THR A 74 1.80 5.04 -0.02
C THR A 74 1.90 3.77 0.84
N LEU A 75 1.01 2.79 0.68
CA LEU A 75 1.12 1.50 1.36
C LEU A 75 2.39 0.72 0.93
N LEU A 76 2.71 0.71 -0.37
CA LEU A 76 3.97 0.12 -0.87
C LEU A 76 5.19 0.83 -0.27
N LEU A 77 5.16 2.16 -0.20
CA LEU A 77 6.21 2.96 0.47
C LEU A 77 6.33 2.60 1.96
N THR A 78 5.21 2.41 2.67
CA THR A 78 5.26 2.05 4.09
C THR A 78 5.90 0.68 4.30
N ASN A 79 5.67 -0.29 3.40
CA ASN A 79 6.34 -1.58 3.45
C ASN A 79 7.86 -1.44 3.27
N TYR A 80 8.29 -0.65 2.30
CA TYR A 80 9.70 -0.35 2.08
C TYR A 80 10.34 0.24 3.35
N LYS A 81 9.69 1.25 3.95
CA LYS A 81 10.25 1.97 5.09
C LYS A 81 10.09 1.24 6.44
N ILE A 82 9.29 0.17 6.51
CA ILE A 82 9.13 -0.67 7.70
C ILE A 82 10.47 -1.28 8.15
N GLN A 83 11.42 -1.49 7.23
CA GLN A 83 12.75 -1.98 7.56
C GLN A 83 13.58 -0.97 8.39
N ALA A 84 13.28 0.33 8.31
CA ALA A 84 14.00 1.38 9.02
C ALA A 84 13.38 1.76 10.37
N ASP A 85 12.05 1.87 10.46
CA ASP A 85 11.31 2.19 11.69
C ASP A 85 9.94 1.51 11.67
N ARG A 86 9.92 0.23 12.04
CA ARG A 86 8.74 -0.63 11.92
C ARG A 86 7.52 -0.03 12.62
N LYS A 87 7.68 0.55 13.82
CA LYS A 87 6.56 1.07 14.63
C LYS A 87 5.90 2.29 13.99
N LYS A 88 6.69 3.27 13.56
CA LYS A 88 6.15 4.49 12.93
C LYS A 88 5.43 4.17 11.62
N TRP A 89 6.05 3.34 10.78
CA TRP A 89 5.51 3.01 9.47
C TRP A 89 4.31 2.05 9.54
N ALA A 90 4.24 1.18 10.55
CA ALA A 90 3.06 0.36 10.82
C ALA A 90 1.82 1.21 11.17
N VAL A 91 2.00 2.24 12.01
CA VAL A 91 0.90 3.19 12.34
C VAL A 91 0.46 3.97 11.11
N LEU A 92 1.40 4.42 10.28
CA LEU A 92 1.08 5.10 9.02
C LEU A 92 0.31 4.18 8.06
N ALA A 93 0.76 2.94 7.90
CA ALA A 93 0.07 1.94 7.06
C ALA A 93 -1.36 1.71 7.53
N PHE A 94 -1.58 1.62 8.85
CA PHE A 94 -2.91 1.53 9.45
C PHE A 94 -3.77 2.76 9.10
N LEU A 95 -3.26 3.97 9.30
CA LEU A 95 -3.99 5.21 9.00
C LEU A 95 -4.35 5.34 7.51
N PHE A 96 -3.41 5.05 6.61
CA PHE A 96 -3.66 5.09 5.17
C PHE A 96 -4.70 4.06 4.73
N SER A 97 -4.70 2.89 5.37
CA SER A 97 -5.70 1.86 5.13
C SER A 97 -7.11 2.30 5.56
N LEU A 98 -7.25 3.04 6.66
CA LEU A 98 -8.53 3.64 7.07
C LEU A 98 -9.04 4.68 6.07
N VAL A 99 -8.12 5.46 5.48
CA VAL A 99 -8.48 6.42 4.43
C VAL A 99 -8.97 5.70 3.18
N LEU A 100 -8.32 4.60 2.77
CA LEU A 100 -8.77 3.76 1.65
C LEU A 100 -10.17 3.19 1.87
N ILE A 101 -10.46 2.69 3.08
CA ILE A 101 -11.80 2.19 3.44
C ILE A 101 -12.85 3.30 3.31
N SER A 102 -12.51 4.51 3.75
CA SER A 102 -13.47 5.61 3.82
C SER A 102 -13.72 6.27 2.46
N LEU A 103 -12.69 6.39 1.61
CA LEU A 103 -12.70 7.24 0.42
C LEU A 103 -12.45 6.50 -0.90
N GLY A 104 -11.96 5.25 -0.88
CA GLY A 104 -11.52 4.52 -2.08
C GLY A 104 -12.60 3.68 -2.78
N GLY A 105 -13.86 3.77 -2.34
CA GLY A 105 -14.96 2.96 -2.89
C GLY A 105 -14.84 1.47 -2.56
N THR A 106 -15.47 0.61 -3.35
CA THR A 106 -15.49 -0.85 -3.11
C THR A 106 -14.09 -1.46 -3.13
N VAL A 107 -13.26 -1.08 -4.11
CA VAL A 107 -11.86 -1.54 -4.19
C VAL A 107 -11.03 -1.03 -3.02
N GLY A 108 -11.22 0.23 -2.63
CA GLY A 108 -10.55 0.83 -1.48
C GLY A 108 -10.90 0.15 -0.16
N ILE A 109 -12.16 -0.28 0.02
CA ILE A 109 -12.57 -1.07 1.19
C ILE A 109 -11.81 -2.40 1.24
N LEU A 110 -11.76 -3.14 0.12
CA LEU A 110 -11.06 -4.43 0.05
C LEU A 110 -9.55 -4.26 0.33
N ALA A 111 -8.90 -3.33 -0.36
CA ALA A 111 -7.49 -3.03 -0.17
C ALA A 111 -7.21 -2.56 1.27
N GLY A 112 -8.03 -1.65 1.79
CA GLY A 112 -7.85 -1.07 3.12
C GLY A 112 -8.07 -2.09 4.24
N LEU A 113 -8.99 -3.05 4.13
CA LEU A 113 -9.12 -4.11 5.12
C LEU A 113 -7.85 -4.98 5.21
N ILE A 114 -7.28 -5.35 4.06
CA ILE A 114 -6.01 -6.09 3.99
C ILE A 114 -4.87 -5.24 4.56
N GLY A 115 -4.83 -3.96 4.21
CA GLY A 115 -3.83 -3.01 4.71
C GLY A 115 -3.90 -2.79 6.22
N VAL A 116 -5.10 -2.74 6.82
CA VAL A 116 -5.29 -2.68 8.27
C VAL A 116 -4.69 -3.91 8.94
N LEU A 117 -4.97 -5.11 8.41
CA LEU A 117 -4.38 -6.35 8.95
C LEU A 117 -2.85 -6.33 8.86
N GLY A 118 -2.31 -5.90 7.71
CA GLY A 118 -0.86 -5.74 7.52
C GLY A 118 -0.25 -4.75 8.51
N GLY A 119 -0.86 -3.57 8.70
CA GLY A 119 -0.39 -2.54 9.62
C GLY A 119 -0.46 -2.99 11.09
N VAL A 120 -1.54 -3.67 11.50
CA VAL A 120 -1.67 -4.21 12.86
C VAL A 120 -0.62 -5.28 13.13
N LEU A 121 -0.42 -6.22 12.21
CA LEU A 121 0.58 -7.27 12.36
C LEU A 121 2.01 -6.71 12.38
N ALA A 122 2.32 -5.71 11.54
CA ALA A 122 3.60 -5.02 11.57
C ALA A 122 3.83 -4.27 12.90
N PHE A 123 2.77 -3.70 13.48
CA PHE A 123 2.85 -3.04 14.78
C PHE A 123 3.10 -4.06 15.90
N LEU A 124 2.33 -5.16 15.94
CA LEU A 124 2.49 -6.20 16.95
C LEU A 124 3.88 -6.84 16.91
N SER A 125 4.38 -7.15 15.70
CA SER A 125 5.73 -7.71 15.54
C SER A 125 6.84 -6.75 15.97
N SER A 126 6.62 -5.44 15.91
CA SER A 126 7.56 -4.44 16.45
C SER A 126 7.60 -4.40 17.98
N VAL A 127 6.51 -4.81 18.63
CA VAL A 127 6.42 -4.85 20.10
C VAL A 127 7.10 -6.11 20.62
N ASP A 128 6.88 -7.27 19.99
CA ASP A 128 7.54 -8.52 20.37
C ASP A 128 9.08 -8.42 20.29
N GLU A 129 9.63 -7.84 19.22
CA GLU A 129 11.08 -7.60 19.08
C GLU A 129 11.65 -6.72 20.21
N SER A 130 10.85 -5.87 20.84
CA SER A 130 11.29 -5.00 21.94
C SER A 130 11.36 -5.71 23.31
N PHE A 131 10.76 -6.90 23.43
CA PHE A 131 10.75 -7.71 24.65
C PHE A 131 11.75 -8.86 24.66
N ASP A 132 12.35 -9.20 23.51
CA ASP A 132 13.42 -10.21 23.37
C ASP A 132 14.84 -9.65 23.69
N ILE A 133 14.92 -8.62 24.55
CA ILE A 133 16.18 -8.01 25.05
C ILE A 133 16.48 -8.48 26.48
#